data_AF-A0AAD1NPN2-F1
#
_entry.id   AF-A0AAD1NPN2-F1
#
_cell.length_a   1.000
_cell.length_b   1.000
_cell.length_c   1.000
_cell.angle_alpha   90.00
_cell.angle_beta   90.00
_cell.angle_gamma   90.00
#
_symmetry.space_group_name_H-M   'P 1'
#
loop_
_entity.id
_entity.type
_entity.pdbx_description
1 polymer ?
#
loop_
_entity_poly.entity_id
_entity_poly.type
_entity_poly.pdbx_seq_one_letter_code
_entity_poly.pdbx_strand_id
1 'polypeptide(L)'
;MSIQNCFADFGYNLVRREASQAAVEHGRMPNEISFKYACQFIASQLKVMSKAVSPGNTPKRLNSLRGDLSILFIDKRPKPNRPRAVKISKTRYPVNHKAAPLK
;
A
#
# COMPACT_ATOMS: atom_id res chain seq x y z
N MET A 1 -20.20 -5.59 24.95
CA MET A 1 -18.84 -5.18 24.58
C MET A 1 -18.64 -5.48 23.09
N SER A 2 -18.84 -4.46 22.27
CA SER A 2 -18.34 -4.24 20.89
C SER A 2 -18.27 -5.41 19.88
N ILE A 3 -19.42 -5.88 19.36
CA ILE A 3 -19.48 -6.61 18.07
C ILE A 3 -19.25 -5.65 16.88
N GLN A 4 -19.42 -4.34 17.08
CA GLN A 4 -19.25 -3.31 16.05
C GLN A 4 -17.80 -3.03 15.65
N ASN A 5 -16.79 -3.38 16.47
CA ASN A 5 -15.38 -3.17 16.12
C ASN A 5 -14.81 -4.29 15.23
N CYS A 6 -15.36 -5.51 15.30
CA CYS A 6 -14.89 -6.64 14.50
C CYS A 6 -15.19 -6.50 12.99
N PHE A 7 -16.23 -5.75 12.61
CA PHE A 7 -16.59 -5.53 11.20
C PHE A 7 -15.61 -4.60 10.47
N ALA A 8 -15.02 -3.62 11.16
CA ALA A 8 -14.01 -2.73 10.60
C ALA A 8 -12.69 -3.49 10.35
N ASP A 9 -12.33 -4.43 11.24
CA ASP A 9 -11.14 -5.26 11.10
C ASP A 9 -11.25 -6.28 9.96
N PHE A 10 -12.46 -6.77 9.66
CA PHE A 10 -12.65 -7.81 8.64
C PHE A 10 -12.27 -7.33 7.23
N GLY A 11 -12.62 -6.09 6.87
CA GLY A 11 -12.28 -5.51 5.58
C GLY A 11 -10.78 -5.32 5.39
N TYR A 12 -10.08 -4.83 6.43
CA TYR A 12 -8.63 -4.68 6.41
C TYR A 12 -7.91 -6.03 6.27
N ASN A 13 -8.31 -7.01 7.07
CA ASN A 13 -7.71 -8.34 7.08
C ASN A 13 -7.93 -9.07 5.75
N LEU A 14 -9.12 -8.93 5.14
CA LEU A 14 -9.41 -9.47 3.82
C LEU A 14 -8.48 -8.88 2.75
N VAL A 15 -8.40 -7.55 2.67
CA VAL A 15 -7.53 -6.85 1.71
C VAL A 15 -6.08 -7.25 1.90
N ARG A 16 -5.62 -7.34 3.16
CA ARG A 16 -4.24 -7.75 3.48
C ARG A 16 -3.97 -9.20 3.11
N ARG A 17 -4.93 -10.11 3.32
CA ARG A 17 -4.80 -11.52 2.96
C ARG A 17 -4.70 -11.70 1.45
N GLU A 18 -5.58 -11.07 0.68
CA GLU A 18 -5.57 -11.17 -0.79
C GLU A 18 -4.31 -10.51 -1.39
N ALA A 19 -3.88 -9.36 -0.86
CA ALA A 19 -2.63 -8.75 -1.28
C ALA A 19 -1.41 -9.63 -0.95
N SER A 20 -1.41 -10.30 0.20
CA SER A 20 -0.32 -11.22 0.57
C SER A 20 -0.26 -12.44 -0.33
N GLN A 21 -1.42 -13.00 -0.71
CA GLN A 21 -1.49 -14.11 -1.65
C GLN A 21 -1.00 -13.71 -3.05
N ALA A 22 -1.42 -12.55 -3.55
CA ALA A 22 -0.90 -12.01 -4.80
C ALA A 22 0.63 -11.79 -4.72
N ALA A 23 1.14 -11.27 -3.62
CA ALA A 23 2.58 -11.08 -3.43
C ALA A 23 3.36 -12.41 -3.48
N VAL A 24 2.83 -13.48 -2.88
CA VAL A 24 3.42 -14.83 -2.93
C VAL A 24 3.43 -15.36 -4.36
N GLU A 25 2.34 -15.19 -5.12
CA GLU A 25 2.26 -15.62 -6.53
C GLU A 25 3.27 -14.88 -7.42
N HIS A 26 3.57 -13.62 -7.12
CA HIS A 26 4.52 -12.79 -7.89
C HIS A 26 5.96 -12.80 -7.32
N GLY A 27 6.24 -13.55 -6.24
CA GLY A 27 7.56 -13.60 -5.60
C GLY A 27 8.01 -12.27 -4.96
N ARG A 28 7.07 -11.39 -4.63
CA ARG A 28 7.32 -10.06 -4.05
C ARG A 28 6.94 -10.01 -2.58
N MET A 29 7.37 -8.96 -1.89
CA MET A 29 6.97 -8.77 -0.50
C MET A 29 5.58 -8.12 -0.44
N PRO A 30 4.68 -8.51 0.49
CA PRO A 30 3.38 -7.85 0.65
C PRO A 30 3.46 -6.34 0.91
N ASN A 31 4.57 -5.88 1.47
CA ASN A 31 4.85 -4.46 1.76
C ASN A 31 5.16 -3.63 0.50
N GLU A 32 5.36 -4.27 -0.64
CA GLU A 32 5.59 -3.60 -1.93
C GLU A 32 4.30 -3.28 -2.66
N ILE A 33 3.16 -3.83 -2.22
CA ILE A 33 1.85 -3.52 -2.80
C ILE A 33 1.29 -2.27 -2.13
N SER A 34 0.80 -1.34 -2.95
CA SER A 34 0.16 -0.14 -2.45
C SER A 34 -1.23 -0.43 -1.84
N PHE A 35 -1.36 -0.29 -0.52
CA PHE A 35 -2.62 -0.60 0.18
C PHE A 35 -3.81 0.22 -0.31
N LYS A 36 -3.61 1.52 -0.59
CA LYS A 36 -4.66 2.43 -1.07
C LYS A 36 -5.28 1.94 -2.38
N TYR A 37 -4.43 1.65 -3.38
CA TYR A 37 -4.90 1.20 -4.68
C TYR A 37 -5.41 -0.24 -4.63
N ALA A 38 -4.77 -1.12 -3.85
CA ALA A 38 -5.23 -2.49 -3.65
C ALA A 38 -6.64 -2.53 -3.04
N CYS A 39 -6.93 -1.71 -2.03
CA CYS A 39 -8.25 -1.63 -1.43
C CYS A 39 -9.32 -1.22 -2.45
N GLN A 40 -9.05 -0.17 -3.24
CA GLN A 40 -9.98 0.31 -4.26
C GLN A 40 -10.23 -0.73 -5.36
N PHE A 41 -9.18 -1.43 -5.78
CA PHE A 41 -9.25 -2.47 -6.81
C PHE A 41 -9.98 -3.73 -6.33
N ILE A 42 -9.69 -4.19 -5.11
CA ILE A 42 -10.38 -5.34 -4.52
C ILE A 42 -11.86 -5.02 -4.32
N ALA A 43 -12.18 -3.81 -3.83
CA ALA A 43 -13.57 -3.39 -3.68
C ALA A 43 -14.34 -3.36 -5.02
N SER A 44 -13.71 -2.87 -6.10
CA SER A 44 -14.35 -2.82 -7.42
C SER A 44 -14.55 -4.22 -8.00
N GLN A 45 -13.55 -5.10 -7.91
CA GLN A 45 -13.64 -6.49 -8.35
C GLN A 45 -14.68 -7.28 -7.56
N LEU A 46 -14.73 -7.14 -6.23
CA LEU A 46 -15.75 -7.78 -5.40
C LEU A 46 -17.17 -7.31 -5.75
N LYS A 47 -17.36 -6.02 -6.07
CA LYS A 47 -18.64 -5.48 -6.56
C LYS A 47 -19.06 -6.05 -7.92
N VAL A 48 -18.09 -6.31 -8.80
CA VAL A 48 -18.34 -7.00 -10.09
C VAL A 48 -18.65 -8.48 -9.84
N MET A 49 -17.94 -9.10 -8.91
CA MET A 49 -18.12 -10.51 -8.58
C MET A 49 -19.44 -10.81 -7.89
N SER A 50 -19.93 -9.90 -7.02
CA SER A 50 -21.19 -10.05 -6.30
C SER A 50 -22.42 -10.14 -7.21
N LYS A 51 -22.30 -9.69 -8.47
CA LYS A 51 -23.36 -9.78 -9.48
C LYS A 51 -23.34 -11.08 -10.28
N ALA A 52 -22.36 -11.95 -10.08
CA ALA A 52 -22.27 -13.18 -10.85
C ALA A 52 -23.06 -14.33 -10.22
N VAL A 53 -23.67 -15.12 -11.11
CA VAL A 53 -24.67 -16.14 -10.76
C VAL A 53 -24.05 -17.46 -10.31
N SER A 54 -22.81 -17.77 -10.72
CA SER A 54 -22.17 -19.06 -10.45
C SER A 54 -21.07 -18.97 -9.38
N PRO A 55 -21.30 -19.53 -8.17
CA PRO A 55 -20.28 -19.56 -7.12
C PRO A 55 -19.10 -20.49 -7.45
N GLY A 56 -19.30 -21.49 -8.32
CA GLY A 56 -18.25 -22.43 -8.73
C GLY A 56 -17.08 -21.77 -9.50
N ASN A 57 -17.34 -20.63 -10.13
CA ASN A 57 -16.31 -19.86 -10.86
C ASN A 57 -15.56 -18.85 -9.99
N THR A 58 -15.91 -18.72 -8.70
CA THR A 58 -15.24 -17.82 -7.75
C THR A 58 -13.74 -18.03 -7.66
N PRO A 59 -13.19 -19.25 -7.48
CA PRO A 59 -11.74 -19.44 -7.39
C PRO A 59 -11.01 -19.00 -8.66
N LYS A 60 -11.58 -19.27 -9.84
CA LYS A 60 -10.99 -18.82 -11.12
C LYS A 60 -10.90 -17.30 -11.21
N ARG A 61 -11.91 -16.59 -10.70
CA ARG A 61 -11.95 -15.12 -10.68
C ARG A 61 -11.01 -14.52 -9.64
N LEU A 62 -10.85 -15.17 -8.49
CA LEU A 62 -9.85 -14.78 -7.49
C LEU A 62 -8.42 -14.95 -8.03
N ASN A 63 -8.14 -16.01 -8.79
CA ASN A 63 -6.85 -16.17 -9.44
C ASN A 63 -6.59 -15.06 -10.46
N SER A 64 -7.60 -14.68 -11.26
CA SER A 64 -7.50 -13.53 -12.18
C SER A 64 -7.23 -12.22 -11.41
N LEU A 65 -7.97 -11.97 -10.33
CA LEU A 65 -7.80 -10.79 -9.47
C LEU A 65 -6.36 -10.67 -8.95
N ARG A 66 -5.75 -11.77 -8.51
CA ARG A 66 -4.36 -11.78 -8.00
C ARG A 66 -3.34 -11.56 -9.11
N GLY A 67 -3.60 -12.03 -10.32
CA GLY A 67 -2.82 -11.68 -11.51
C GLY A 67 -2.82 -10.17 -11.77
N ASP A 68 -4.02 -9.55 -11.73
CA ASP A 68 -4.18 -8.12 -12.00
C ASP A 68 -3.57 -7.22 -10.92
N LEU A 69 -3.51 -7.69 -9.66
CA LEU A 69 -2.89 -6.98 -8.53
C LEU A 69 -1.39 -6.69 -8.75
N SER A 70 -0.73 -7.38 -9.70
CA SER A 70 0.66 -7.13 -10.07
C SER A 70 0.93 -5.69 -10.51
N ILE A 71 -0.05 -5.02 -11.12
CA ILE A 71 0.10 -3.64 -11.60
C ILE A 71 0.24 -2.64 -10.44
N LEU A 72 -0.15 -3.03 -9.22
CA LEU A 72 -0.19 -2.16 -8.05
C LEU A 72 1.09 -2.20 -7.20
N PHE A 73 2.11 -2.92 -7.65
CA PHE A 73 3.43 -2.90 -7.03
C PHE A 73 4.04 -1.49 -7.11
N ILE A 74 4.59 -1.05 -5.98
CA ILE A 74 5.22 0.26 -5.85
C ILE A 74 6.62 0.19 -6.44
N ASP A 75 6.87 1.00 -7.47
CA ASP A 75 8.23 1.25 -7.95
C ASP A 75 9.03 2.03 -6.89
N LYS A 76 10.02 1.35 -6.30
CA LYS A 76 10.93 1.97 -5.35
C LYS A 76 11.94 2.83 -6.12
N ARG A 77 11.65 4.13 -6.24
CA ARG A 77 12.64 5.08 -6.76
C ARG A 77 13.83 5.13 -5.80
N PRO A 78 15.06 4.84 -6.27
CA PRO A 78 16.23 4.91 -5.41
C PRO A 78 16.41 6.33 -4.88
N LYS A 79 16.81 6.43 -3.62
CA LYS A 79 17.11 7.72 -3.01
C LYS A 79 18.27 8.37 -3.77
N PRO A 80 18.16 9.65 -4.16
CA PRO A 80 19.30 10.37 -4.73
C PRO A 80 20.48 10.34 -3.75
N ASN A 81 21.67 9.97 -4.23
CA ASN A 81 22.90 9.89 -3.40
C ASN A 81 23.42 11.27 -2.94
N ARG A 82 22.82 12.36 -3.39
CA ARG A 82 23.20 13.70 -2.93
C ARG A 82 22.72 13.94 -1.49
N PRO A 83 23.51 14.60 -0.64
CA PRO A 83 23.06 15.01 0.69
C PRO A 83 21.79 15.87 0.56
N ARG A 84 20.85 15.70 1.49
CA ARG A 84 19.69 16.60 1.59
C ARG A 84 20.18 17.95 2.11
N ALA A 85 20.54 18.84 1.20
CA ALA A 85 20.80 20.24 1.51
C ALA A 85 19.46 21.00 1.48
N VAL A 86 19.13 21.67 2.59
CA VAL A 86 18.05 22.66 2.63
C VAL A 86 18.66 23.99 2.17
N LYS A 87 17.96 24.73 1.31
CA LYS A 87 18.33 26.11 1.02
C LYS A 87 18.15 26.91 2.31
N ILE A 88 19.25 27.29 2.96
CA ILE A 88 19.23 28.14 4.14
C ILE A 88 18.58 29.47 3.72
N SER A 89 17.45 29.82 4.35
CA SER A 89 16.88 31.16 4.17
C SER A 89 17.87 32.18 4.71
N LYS A 90 18.02 33.32 4.03
CA LYS A 90 18.92 34.36 4.52
C LYS A 90 18.37 34.89 5.84
N THR A 91 19.01 34.51 6.96
CA THR A 91 18.78 35.18 8.24
C THR A 91 19.41 36.57 8.17
N ARG A 92 18.77 37.56 8.80
CA ARG A 92 19.32 38.92 8.90
C ARG A 92 20.69 38.94 9.62
N TYR A 93 20.92 37.95 10.47
CA TYR A 93 22.14 37.81 11.26
C TYR A 93 23.08 36.75 10.67
N PRO A 94 24.41 36.94 10.81
CA PRO A 94 25.40 35.95 10.40
C PRO A 94 25.20 34.63 11.14
N VAL A 95 25.21 33.53 10.41
CA VAL A 95 25.01 32.18 10.96
C VAL A 95 26.33 31.66 11.53
N ASN A 96 26.35 31.33 12.82
CA ASN A 96 27.49 30.66 13.43
C ASN A 96 27.46 29.16 13.12
N HIS A 97 28.26 28.73 12.15
CA HIS A 97 28.37 27.32 11.75
C HIS A 97 29.06 26.41 12.78
N LYS A 98 29.67 26.98 13.83
CA LYS A 98 30.32 26.25 14.93
C LYS A 98 29.45 26.20 16.20
N ALA A 99 28.23 26.73 16.16
CA ALA A 99 27.34 26.70 17.31
C ALA A 99 26.98 25.24 17.66
N ALA A 100 27.03 24.91 18.96
CA ALA A 100 26.54 23.64 19.45
C ALA A 100 25.03 23.50 19.14
N PRO A 101 24.52 22.29 18.85
CA PRO A 101 23.10 22.07 18.66
C PRO A 101 22.33 22.59 19.88
N LEU A 102 21.33 23.44 19.66
CA LEU A 102 20.42 23.85 20.72
C LEU A 102 19.67 22.59 21.19
N LYS A 103 19.74 22.31 22.48
CA LYS A 103 19.04 21.19 23.14
C LYS A 103 17.53 21.40 23.08
#